data_AF-A0A4R2BJH6-F1
#
_entry.id   AF-A0A4R2BJH6-F1
#
_cell.length_a   1.000
_cell.length_b   1.000
_cell.length_c   1.000
_cell.angle_alpha   90.00
_cell.angle_beta   90.00
_cell.angle_gamma   90.00
#
_symmetry.space_group_name_H-M   'P 1'
#
loop_
_entity.id
_entity.type
_entity.pdbx_description
1 polymer ?
#
loop_
_entity_poly.entity_id
_entity_poly.type
_entity_poly.pdbx_seq_one_letter_code
_entity_poly.pdbx_strand_id
1 'polypeptide(L)'
;MARRNKILVPEAREALDELKAKVVNTQDPNDAKFEAAAEAGVPLSKGYNGRLTSEQAGKVGGRLGGSMVREMIKMAQEQMQKR
;
A
#
# COMPACT_ATOMS: atom_id res chain seq x y z
N MET A 1 -9.43 3.22 14.14
CA MET A 1 -8.47 4.15 13.51
C MET A 1 -8.67 4.11 12.01
N ALA A 2 -9.11 5.22 11.42
CA ALA A 2 -8.86 5.51 10.01
C ALA A 2 -8.89 7.03 9.88
N ARG A 3 -7.82 7.70 10.33
CA ARG A 3 -7.57 9.04 9.79
C ARG A 3 -7.35 8.82 8.30
N ARG A 4 -8.28 9.28 7.46
CA ARG A 4 -8.09 9.36 6.02
C ARG A 4 -6.83 10.19 5.80
N ASN A 5 -5.71 9.52 5.51
CA ASN A 5 -4.51 10.22 5.07
C ASN A 5 -4.91 11.07 3.86
N LYS A 6 -4.61 12.37 3.95
CA LYS A 6 -4.90 13.34 2.89
C LYS A 6 -3.95 13.04 1.73
N ILE A 7 -4.49 12.55 0.62
CA ILE A 7 -3.72 12.39 -0.62
C ILE A 7 -3.52 13.80 -1.20
N LEU A 8 -2.40 14.02 -1.88
CA LEU A 8 -2.10 15.29 -2.56
C LEU A 8 -3.16 15.65 -3.60
N VAL A 9 -3.61 14.66 -4.38
CA VAL A 9 -4.70 14.77 -5.35
C VAL A 9 -5.88 13.93 -4.85
N PRO A 10 -6.92 14.53 -4.27
CA PRO A 10 -8.07 13.81 -3.71
C PRO A 10 -8.79 12.92 -4.72
N GLU A 11 -8.89 13.36 -5.97
CA GLU A 11 -9.59 12.70 -7.07
C GLU A 11 -8.90 11.40 -7.48
N ALA A 12 -7.61 11.25 -7.18
CA ALA A 12 -6.83 10.04 -7.48
C ALA A 12 -7.10 8.88 -6.51
N ARG A 13 -8.02 9.01 -5.54
CA ARG A 13 -8.27 8.00 -4.50
C ARG A 13 -8.57 6.62 -5.09
N GLU A 14 -9.49 6.56 -6.04
CA GLU A 14 -9.93 5.30 -6.66
C GLU A 14 -8.78 4.62 -7.40
N ALA A 15 -8.08 5.37 -8.27
CA ALA A 15 -6.90 4.87 -8.98
C ALA A 15 -5.77 4.41 -8.04
N LEU A 16 -5.59 5.06 -6.89
CA LEU A 16 -4.62 4.64 -5.87
C LEU A 16 -5.06 3.37 -5.13
N ASP A 17 -6.36 3.18 -4.92
CA ASP A 17 -6.90 1.95 -4.34
C ASP A 17 -6.75 0.77 -5.32
N GLU A 18 -6.99 0.99 -6.62
CA GLU A 18 -6.69 0.01 -7.68
C GLU A 18 -5.21 -0.33 -7.76
N LEU A 19 -4.33 0.68 -7.75
CA LEU A 19 -2.89 0.48 -7.75
C LEU A 19 -2.45 -0.33 -6.52
N LYS A 20 -3.00 -0.02 -5.35
CA LYS A 20 -2.73 -0.74 -4.11
C LYS A 20 -3.08 -2.22 -4.24
N ALA A 21 -4.23 -2.54 -4.82
CA ALA A 21 -4.65 -3.92 -5.07
C ALA A 21 -3.73 -4.63 -6.07
N LYS A 22 -3.40 -3.97 -7.19
CA LYS A 22 -2.51 -4.48 -8.24
C LYS A 22 -1.11 -4.82 -7.73
N VAL A 23 -0.51 -3.95 -6.92
CA VAL A 23 0.89 -4.07 -6.48
C VAL A 23 1.12 -5.26 -5.55
N VAL A 24 0.09 -5.70 -4.82
CA VAL A 24 0.15 -6.86 -3.91
C VAL A 24 -0.72 -8.03 -4.39
N ASN A 25 -1.13 -8.00 -5.67
CA ASN A 25 -1.88 -9.06 -6.33
C ASN A 25 -3.14 -9.51 -5.55
N THR A 26 -3.91 -8.55 -5.06
CA THR A 26 -5.21 -8.80 -4.40
C THR A 26 -6.35 -8.18 -5.20
N GLN A 27 -7.56 -8.71 -5.03
CA GLN A 27 -8.78 -8.13 -5.61
C GLN A 27 -9.35 -6.99 -4.76
N ASP A 28 -9.16 -7.04 -3.43
CA ASP A 28 -9.67 -6.02 -2.50
C ASP A 28 -8.51 -5.14 -1.98
N PRO A 29 -8.51 -3.83 -2.24
CA PRO A 29 -7.52 -2.88 -1.70
C PRO A 29 -7.40 -2.92 -0.16
N ASN A 30 -8.44 -3.35 0.56
CA ASN A 30 -8.42 -3.48 2.01
C ASN A 30 -7.60 -4.68 2.48
N ASP A 31 -7.51 -5.74 1.67
CA ASP A 31 -6.77 -6.94 1.99
C ASP A 31 -5.27 -6.81 1.69
N ALA A 32 -4.90 -5.80 0.88
CA ALA A 32 -3.52 -5.49 0.52
C ALA A 32 -2.53 -5.43 1.69
N LYS A 33 -2.97 -4.91 2.84
CA LYS A 33 -2.15 -4.80 4.05
C LYS A 33 -1.87 -6.15 4.71
N PHE A 34 -2.75 -7.13 4.56
CA PHE A 34 -2.57 -8.47 5.11
C PHE A 34 -1.59 -9.26 4.26
N GLU A 35 -1.69 -9.16 2.92
CA GLU A 35 -0.70 -9.74 2.00
C GLU A 35 0.69 -9.14 2.24
N ALA A 36 0.78 -7.80 2.31
CA ALA A 36 2.04 -7.13 2.63
C ALA A 36 2.61 -7.54 4.00
N ALA A 37 1.75 -7.87 4.97
CA ALA A 37 2.17 -8.35 6.28
C ALA A 37 2.66 -9.80 6.25
N ALA A 38 1.97 -10.67 5.50
CA ALA A 38 2.37 -12.05 5.29
C ALA A 38 3.76 -12.12 4.63
N GLU A 39 3.98 -11.34 3.57
CA GLU A 39 5.30 -11.22 2.93
C GLU A 39 6.37 -10.65 3.87
N ALA A 40 5.99 -9.72 4.73
CA ALA A 40 6.90 -9.10 5.70
C ALA A 40 7.17 -9.99 6.94
N GLY A 41 6.49 -11.13 7.09
CA GLY A 41 6.56 -11.98 8.27
C GLY A 41 6.02 -11.30 9.54
N VAL A 42 5.07 -10.38 9.39
CA VAL A 42 4.44 -9.65 10.50
C VAL A 42 3.07 -10.26 10.81
N PRO A 43 2.76 -10.61 12.07
CA PRO A 43 1.49 -11.24 12.45
C PRO A 43 0.36 -10.21 12.53
N LEU A 44 0.00 -9.62 11.39
CA LEU A 44 -1.13 -8.70 11.27
C LEU A 44 -2.44 -9.48 11.13
N SER A 45 -3.42 -9.17 11.97
CA SER A 45 -4.73 -9.82 11.98
C SER A 45 -5.87 -8.85 11.65
N LYS A 46 -7.06 -9.36 11.31
CA LYS A 46 -8.29 -8.54 11.18
C LYS A 46 -8.77 -7.95 12.51
N GLY A 47 -8.28 -8.47 13.65
CA GLY A 47 -8.65 -8.04 14.99
C GLY A 47 -7.73 -6.96 15.58
N TYR A 48 -7.47 -7.06 16.87
CA TYR A 48 -6.63 -6.11 17.60
C TYR A 48 -5.15 -6.35 17.34
N ASN A 49 -4.46 -5.35 16.79
CA ASN A 49 -3.03 -5.39 16.48
C ASN A 49 -2.20 -4.46 17.39
N GLY A 50 -2.72 -4.01 18.53
CA GLY A 50 -1.99 -3.07 19.39
C GLY A 50 -0.75 -3.65 20.08
N ARG A 51 -0.50 -4.96 19.94
CA ARG A 51 0.74 -5.62 20.36
C ARG A 51 1.85 -5.56 19.30
N LEU A 52 1.54 -5.16 18.06
CA LEU A 52 2.56 -4.99 17.03
C LEU A 52 3.49 -3.84 17.41
N THR A 53 4.80 -4.06 17.26
CA THR A 53 5.76 -2.97 17.45
C THR A 53 5.63 -1.94 16.33
N SER A 54 6.07 -0.71 16.60
CA SER A 54 6.13 0.34 15.58
C SER A 54 6.97 -0.08 14.38
N GLU A 55 8.04 -0.84 14.61
CA GLU A 55 8.89 -1.42 13.57
C GLU A 55 8.11 -2.42 12.69
N GLN A 56 7.35 -3.33 13.30
CA GLN A 56 6.51 -4.29 12.56
C GLN A 56 5.45 -3.58 11.72
N ALA A 57 4.73 -2.61 12.31
CA ALA A 57 3.76 -1.80 11.57
C ALA A 57 4.42 -1.01 10.44
N GLY A 58 5.62 -0.46 10.69
CA GLY A 58 6.43 0.23 9.70
C GLY A 58 6.88 -0.69 8.56
N LYS A 59 7.23 -1.94 8.84
CA LYS A 59 7.62 -2.93 7.83
C LYS A 59 6.47 -3.24 6.87
N VAL A 60 5.26 -3.45 7.39
CA VAL A 60 4.05 -3.64 6.55
C VAL A 60 3.76 -2.40 5.71
N GLY A 61 3.74 -1.23 6.35
CA GLY A 61 3.47 0.05 5.68
C GLY A 61 4.51 0.39 4.61
N GLY A 62 5.79 0.13 4.88
CA GLY A 62 6.89 0.34 3.95
C GLY A 62 6.86 -0.65 2.79
N ARG A 63 6.52 -1.92 3.04
CA ARG A 63 6.38 -2.93 1.98
C ARG A 63 5.29 -2.54 0.97
N LEU A 64 4.13 -2.10 1.45
CA LEU A 64 3.00 -1.68 0.62
C LEU A 64 3.18 -0.28 0.02
N GLY A 65 3.54 0.71 0.84
CA GLY A 65 3.73 2.10 0.41
C GLY A 65 4.91 2.26 -0.53
N GLY A 66 6.04 1.62 -0.22
CA GLY A 66 7.26 1.69 -1.03
C GLY A 66 7.09 1.03 -2.39
N SER A 67 6.36 -0.09 -2.49
CA SER A 67 6.08 -0.73 -3.77
C SER A 67 5.12 0.10 -4.63
N MET A 68 4.09 0.71 -4.04
CA MET A 68 3.22 1.65 -4.76
C MET A 68 4.01 2.84 -5.33
N VAL A 69 4.87 3.47 -4.52
CA VAL A 69 5.68 4.61 -4.98
C VAL A 69 6.63 4.21 -6.09
N ARG A 70 7.28 3.04 -5.98
CA ARG A 70 8.16 2.51 -7.04
C ARG A 70 7.40 2.31 -8.34
N GLU A 71 6.20 1.73 -8.29
CA GLU A 71 5.37 1.50 -9.49
C GLU A 71 4.87 2.83 -10.08
N MET A 72 4.47 3.81 -9.26
CA MET A 72 4.09 5.15 -9.74
C MET A 72 5.23 5.84 -10.48
N ILE A 73 6.45 5.79 -9.94
CA ILE A 73 7.63 6.38 -10.58
C ILE A 73 7.89 5.69 -11.92
N LYS A 74 7.82 4.36 -11.97
CA LYS A 74 7.99 3.58 -13.20
C LYS A 74 6.96 3.99 -14.27
N MET A 75 5.67 4.03 -13.92
CA MET A 75 4.61 4.46 -14.85
C MET A 75 4.85 5.89 -15.37
N ALA A 76 5.27 6.81 -14.51
CA ALA A 76 5.59 8.18 -14.91
C ALA A 76 6.78 8.22 -15.89
N GLN A 77 7.85 7.46 -15.62
CA GLN A 77 9.01 7.35 -16.51
C GLN A 77 8.62 6.81 -17.89
N GLU A 78 7.80 5.76 -17.94
CA GLU A 78 7.30 5.18 -19.19
C GLU A 78 6.43 6.16 -19.99
N GLN A 79 5.60 6.96 -19.32
CA GLN A 79 4.80 8.00 -19.98
C GLN A 79 5.66 9.13 -20.54
N MET A 80 6.73 9.51 -19.84
CA MET A 80 7.68 10.52 -20.31
C MET A 80 8.48 10.05 -21.53
N GLN A 81 8.80 8.76 -21.62
CA GLN A 81 9.53 8.18 -22.76
C GLN A 81 8.67 8.01 -24.02
N LYS A 82 7.34 7.94 -23.87
CA LYS A 82 6.39 7.81 -24.99
C LYS A 82 6.04 9.14 -25.65
N ARG A 83 6.62 10.25 -25.16
CA ARG A 83 6.52 11.59 -25.75
C ARG A 83 7.71 11.86 -26.65
#